data_AF-A0A4Z0IX83-F1
#
_entry.id   AF-A0A4Z0IX83-F1
#
_cell.length_a   1.000
_cell.length_b   1.000
_cell.length_c   1.000
_cell.angle_alpha   90.00
_cell.angle_beta   90.00
_cell.angle_gamma   90.00
#
_symmetry.space_group_name_H-M   'P 1'
#
loop_
_entity.id
_entity.type
_entity.pdbx_description
1 polymer ?
#
loop_
_entity_poly.entity_id
_entity_poly.type
_entity_poly.pdbx_seq_one_letter_code
_entity_poly.pdbx_strand_id
1 'polypeptide(L)'
;MPLQGYDQHKKTAWIITGIFFVLGLIFGGIAAATAPTPQTDDSSIVSEEEAADEAPVAEPAEEPAEEPAEEPAEAEPAAEEEPADEPAEEEPAEEPAAEEDDSSVPAEYSSALTKAETYSDMMHMSKQGIYDQLTSEYGEDFSDEAAQYAIDNVEADWNQNALEKARSYQDDMAMSPNAIHDQLTSEYGEQFTSSEADYAIEHLND
;
A
#
# COMPACT_ATOMS: atom_id res chain seq x y z
N MET A 1 28.55 29.31 23.09
CA MET A 1 28.73 27.84 23.00
C MET A 1 27.66 27.35 22.01
N PRO A 2 28.02 26.84 20.83
CA PRO A 2 27.02 26.35 19.88
C PRO A 2 26.50 24.98 20.33
N LEU A 3 25.19 24.76 20.20
CA LEU A 3 24.52 23.54 20.64
C LEU A 3 24.87 22.38 19.71
N GLN A 4 25.64 21.43 20.23
CA GLN A 4 25.92 20.15 19.57
C GLN A 4 24.69 19.25 19.72
N GLY A 5 24.09 18.84 18.60
CA GLY A 5 22.90 17.99 18.55
C GLY A 5 21.94 18.28 17.40
N TYR A 6 22.09 19.41 16.69
CA TYR A 6 21.17 19.79 15.61
C TYR A 6 21.42 19.07 14.26
N ASP A 7 22.48 18.28 14.11
CA ASP A 7 22.78 17.58 12.84
C ASP A 7 22.14 16.19 12.72
N GLN A 8 21.70 15.58 13.83
CA GLN A 8 21.14 14.22 13.80
C GLN A 8 19.64 14.18 13.48
N HIS A 9 18.93 15.33 13.49
CA HIS A 9 17.48 15.41 13.23
C HIS A 9 17.11 16.27 12.02
N LYS A 10 18.04 16.56 11.10
CA LYS A 10 17.72 17.34 9.90
C LYS A 10 16.87 16.57 8.88
N LYS A 11 16.86 15.24 8.92
CA LYS A 11 16.03 14.41 8.01
C LYS A 11 14.61 14.16 8.53
N THR A 12 14.36 14.35 9.83
CA THR A 12 13.04 14.12 10.46
C THR A 12 12.25 15.40 10.72
N ALA A 13 12.80 16.58 10.37
CA ALA A 13 12.19 17.87 10.68
C ALA A 13 11.25 18.46 9.60
N TRP A 14 10.94 17.76 8.49
CA TRP A 14 10.12 18.32 7.39
C TRP A 14 8.81 17.58 7.05
N ILE A 15 8.45 16.49 7.74
CA ILE A 15 7.18 15.78 7.45
C ILE A 15 6.09 16.05 8.49
N ILE A 16 6.45 16.45 9.71
CA ILE A 16 5.50 16.63 10.82
C ILE A 16 4.71 17.97 10.74
N THR A 17 4.98 18.81 9.75
CA THR A 17 4.32 20.12 9.56
C THR A 17 3.43 20.19 8.31
N GLY A 18 2.90 19.06 7.83
CA GLY A 18 2.10 19.02 6.58
C GLY A 18 0.64 18.58 6.71
N ILE A 19 0.17 18.12 7.88
CA ILE A 19 -1.21 17.58 8.04
C ILE A 19 -1.83 18.07 9.37
N PHE A 20 -1.77 19.38 9.63
CA PHE A 20 -2.60 20.02 10.66
C PHE A 20 -2.97 21.40 10.12
N PHE A 21 -4.27 21.68 9.97
CA PHE A 21 -4.96 22.74 9.20
C PHE A 21 -5.34 22.25 7.78
N VAL A 22 -6.59 21.95 7.44
CA VAL A 22 -7.84 22.65 7.77
C VAL A 22 -9.01 21.68 7.64
N LEU A 23 -9.69 21.37 8.75
CA LEU A 23 -11.13 21.01 8.74
C LEU A 23 -11.67 21.15 10.16
N GLY A 24 -12.42 22.23 10.41
CA GLY A 24 -13.09 22.42 11.70
C GLY A 24 -13.86 23.72 11.86
N LEU A 25 -15.17 23.65 11.52
CA LEU A 25 -16.32 24.38 12.12
C LEU A 25 -16.39 25.91 11.82
N ILE A 26 -17.52 26.63 11.77
CA ILE A 26 -18.88 26.45 12.30
C ILE A 26 -19.85 27.46 11.62
N PHE A 27 -21.11 27.05 11.48
CA PHE A 27 -22.38 27.81 11.54
C PHE A 27 -22.41 29.34 11.73
N GLY A 28 -23.34 29.99 11.00
CA GLY A 28 -24.02 31.21 11.45
C GLY A 28 -24.61 32.08 10.32
N GLY A 29 -25.91 31.92 10.01
CA GLY A 29 -26.62 32.73 9.01
C GLY A 29 -27.43 33.89 9.59
N ILE A 30 -27.81 34.91 8.79
CA ILE A 30 -28.90 35.88 9.06
C ILE A 30 -29.43 36.50 7.74
N ALA A 31 -30.77 36.57 7.62
CA ALA A 31 -31.68 37.51 6.89
C ALA A 31 -31.38 37.92 5.42
N ALA A 32 -32.25 37.63 4.44
CA ALA A 32 -33.58 38.22 4.18
C ALA A 32 -33.57 39.69 3.71
N ALA A 33 -33.78 39.91 2.40
CA ALA A 33 -34.47 41.06 1.80
C ALA A 33 -34.73 40.78 0.30
N THR A 34 -35.93 40.34 -0.09
CA THR A 34 -37.04 41.15 -0.67
C THR A 34 -37.08 41.24 -2.21
N ALA A 35 -37.87 40.32 -2.81
CA ALA A 35 -38.92 40.55 -3.84
C ALA A 35 -38.53 41.03 -5.28
N PRO A 36 -39.46 41.02 -6.27
CA PRO A 36 -40.21 39.86 -6.82
C PRO A 36 -40.27 39.83 -8.39
N THR A 37 -40.56 38.63 -8.95
CA THR A 37 -41.33 38.21 -10.17
C THR A 37 -41.62 39.21 -11.33
N PRO A 38 -41.80 38.80 -12.63
CA PRO A 38 -42.59 37.62 -13.01
C PRO A 38 -42.22 36.84 -14.31
N GLN A 39 -43.02 35.79 -14.48
CA GLN A 39 -43.15 34.71 -15.45
C GLN A 39 -43.32 35.10 -16.93
N THR A 40 -43.03 34.14 -17.83
CA THR A 40 -43.79 33.82 -19.07
C THR A 40 -43.26 32.48 -19.61
N ASP A 41 -44.06 31.41 -19.54
CA ASP A 41 -44.78 30.77 -20.67
C ASP A 41 -43.85 29.94 -21.56
N ASP A 42 -43.86 28.61 -21.43
CA ASP A 42 -44.64 27.68 -22.27
C ASP A 42 -44.27 27.76 -23.76
N SER A 43 -43.61 26.70 -24.26
CA SER A 43 -44.03 25.99 -25.48
C SER A 43 -42.96 25.02 -25.96
N SER A 44 -43.45 23.85 -26.35
CA SER A 44 -42.77 22.80 -27.09
C SER A 44 -42.71 23.16 -28.58
N ILE A 45 -41.60 22.88 -29.27
CA ILE A 45 -41.54 22.75 -30.73
C ILE A 45 -40.36 21.83 -31.13
N VAL A 46 -40.62 21.04 -32.16
CA VAL A 46 -39.85 19.94 -32.76
C VAL A 46 -39.22 20.41 -34.09
N SER A 47 -38.13 19.73 -34.50
CA SER A 47 -37.66 19.45 -35.89
C SER A 47 -36.76 20.39 -36.69
N GLU A 48 -35.95 19.69 -37.51
CA GLU A 48 -35.11 20.02 -38.70
C GLU A 48 -33.91 20.98 -38.54
N GLU A 49 -32.66 20.61 -38.84
CA GLU A 49 -31.98 20.04 -40.04
C GLU A 49 -31.54 21.07 -41.11
N GLU A 50 -30.28 20.89 -41.55
CA GLU A 50 -29.58 21.34 -42.76
C GLU A 50 -28.84 22.71 -42.86
N ALA A 51 -27.52 22.62 -42.72
CA ALA A 51 -26.47 22.74 -43.75
C ALA A 51 -26.14 24.06 -44.50
N ALA A 52 -24.80 24.20 -44.64
CA ALA A 52 -23.99 24.89 -45.65
C ALA A 52 -23.66 26.38 -45.47
N ASP A 53 -22.38 26.68 -45.17
CA ASP A 53 -21.60 27.62 -46.00
C ASP A 53 -20.08 27.37 -45.86
N GLU A 54 -19.36 27.69 -46.92
CA GLU A 54 -18.09 27.13 -47.37
C GLU A 54 -16.79 27.63 -46.68
N ALA A 55 -15.70 26.88 -46.93
CA ALA A 55 -14.27 27.16 -46.66
C ALA A 55 -13.76 28.46 -47.37
N PRO A 56 -12.50 28.96 -47.23
CA PRO A 56 -11.26 28.28 -46.77
C PRO A 56 -10.28 29.15 -45.93
N VAL A 57 -9.11 28.58 -45.56
CA VAL A 57 -7.74 29.15 -45.73
C VAL A 57 -6.77 28.86 -44.56
N ALA A 58 -5.65 28.24 -44.96
CA ALA A 58 -4.26 28.30 -44.46
C ALA A 58 -3.84 27.56 -43.17
N GLU A 59 -3.02 26.52 -43.40
CA GLU A 59 -1.90 26.12 -42.54
C GLU A 59 -0.92 27.30 -42.32
N PRO A 60 -0.12 27.23 -41.24
CA PRO A 60 1.25 26.76 -41.47
C PRO A 60 1.72 25.71 -40.44
N ALA A 61 2.51 24.78 -40.97
CA ALA A 61 3.44 23.93 -40.25
C ALA A 61 4.62 24.77 -39.72
N GLU A 62 5.02 24.51 -38.48
CA GLU A 62 6.38 24.80 -37.99
C GLU A 62 6.93 23.58 -37.23
N GLU A 63 8.24 23.41 -37.40
CA GLU A 63 9.05 22.19 -37.29
C GLU A 63 9.26 21.64 -35.87
N PRO A 64 9.58 20.33 -35.74
CA PRO A 64 10.36 19.81 -34.64
C PRO A 64 11.86 19.80 -35.01
N ALA A 65 12.69 20.45 -34.20
CA ALA A 65 14.14 20.31 -34.30
C ALA A 65 14.76 20.44 -32.90
N GLU A 66 14.90 19.33 -32.18
CA GLU A 66 15.94 19.19 -31.15
C GLU A 66 16.48 17.75 -31.16
N GLU A 67 17.66 17.60 -31.76
CA GLU A 67 18.73 16.73 -31.25
C GLU A 67 19.90 17.68 -30.94
N PRO A 68 20.68 17.45 -29.86
CA PRO A 68 21.86 16.61 -30.08
C PRO A 68 22.22 15.66 -28.93
N ALA A 69 22.87 14.58 -29.38
CA ALA A 69 23.75 13.65 -28.71
C ALA A 69 24.51 14.17 -27.47
N GLU A 70 24.54 13.33 -26.42
CA GLU A 70 25.67 13.26 -25.50
C GLU A 70 26.36 11.89 -25.63
N GLU A 71 27.65 11.99 -25.90
CA GLU A 71 28.65 10.94 -26.13
C GLU A 71 29.13 10.35 -24.79
N PRO A 72 29.51 9.06 -24.73
CA PRO A 72 30.02 8.44 -23.51
C PRO A 72 31.50 8.81 -23.31
N ALA A 73 31.86 9.30 -22.13
CA ALA A 73 33.25 9.52 -21.74
C ALA A 73 33.69 8.43 -20.75
N GLU A 74 34.58 7.55 -21.22
CA GLU A 74 35.41 6.65 -20.41
C GLU A 74 36.33 7.44 -19.47
N ALA A 75 36.50 6.95 -18.25
CA ALA A 75 37.75 7.06 -17.50
C ALA A 75 37.79 6.01 -16.37
N GLU A 76 38.54 4.93 -16.57
CA GLU A 76 39.24 4.23 -15.47
C GLU A 76 40.33 5.18 -14.93
N PRO A 77 40.76 5.06 -13.65
CA PRO A 77 41.73 4.01 -13.31
C PRO A 77 41.70 3.49 -11.86
N ALA A 78 42.56 2.48 -11.65
CA ALA A 78 43.30 2.15 -10.43
C ALA A 78 42.80 0.95 -9.62
N ALA A 79 43.40 -0.20 -9.94
CA ALA A 79 43.67 -1.28 -9.02
C ALA A 79 44.67 -0.83 -7.93
N GLU A 80 44.42 -1.21 -6.68
CA GLU A 80 45.46 -1.51 -5.68
C GLU A 80 44.87 -2.36 -4.55
N GLU A 81 45.75 -3.14 -3.93
CA GLU A 81 45.51 -4.45 -3.33
C GLU A 81 44.99 -4.44 -1.87
N GLU A 82 44.40 -5.57 -1.49
CA GLU A 82 44.25 -6.14 -0.14
C GLU A 82 45.52 -6.00 0.74
N PRO A 83 45.46 -5.98 2.10
CA PRO A 83 44.76 -7.01 2.87
C PRO A 83 44.14 -6.63 4.24
N ALA A 84 43.32 -7.58 4.72
CA ALA A 84 43.13 -8.03 6.11
C ALA A 84 42.82 -7.01 7.22
N ASP A 85 41.61 -7.10 7.75
CA ASP A 85 41.39 -7.13 9.21
C ASP A 85 40.06 -7.87 9.48
N GLU A 86 40.17 -9.11 9.97
CA GLU A 86 39.09 -9.80 10.71
C GLU A 86 38.97 -9.13 12.08
N PRO A 87 37.79 -8.60 12.47
CA PRO A 87 37.43 -8.52 13.87
C PRO A 87 36.49 -9.69 14.19
N ALA A 88 37.07 -10.64 14.93
CA ALA A 88 36.50 -11.40 16.02
C ALA A 88 34.97 -11.62 16.03
N GLU A 89 34.60 -12.89 15.92
CA GLU A 89 33.42 -13.48 16.55
C GLU A 89 33.28 -12.94 17.98
N GLU A 90 32.30 -12.06 18.21
CA GLU A 90 31.72 -11.88 19.53
C GLU A 90 30.61 -12.94 19.67
N GLU A 91 30.94 -14.01 20.39
CA GLU A 91 29.93 -14.90 20.98
C GLU A 91 28.93 -14.05 21.78
N PRO A 92 27.63 -14.08 21.47
CA PRO A 92 26.63 -13.63 22.41
C PRO A 92 26.71 -14.53 23.63
N ALA A 93 27.08 -13.94 24.77
CA ALA A 93 27.01 -14.61 26.06
C ALA A 93 25.56 -15.09 26.27
N GLU A 94 25.40 -16.41 26.34
CA GLU A 94 24.16 -17.07 26.78
C GLU A 94 23.77 -16.52 28.17
N GLU A 95 22.73 -15.70 28.20
CA GLU A 95 21.96 -15.47 29.43
C GLU A 95 21.19 -16.77 29.77
N PRO A 96 21.08 -17.12 31.06
CA PRO A 96 20.61 -18.43 31.48
C PRO A 96 19.15 -18.61 31.10
N ALA A 97 18.88 -19.62 30.28
CA ALA A 97 17.56 -20.16 30.03
C ALA A 97 16.86 -20.43 31.38
N ALA A 98 15.79 -19.68 31.63
CA ALA A 98 14.83 -20.05 32.65
C ALA A 98 14.21 -21.38 32.20
N GLU A 99 14.46 -22.42 32.99
CA GLU A 99 13.79 -23.71 32.80
C GLU A 99 12.32 -23.55 33.21
N GLU A 100 11.48 -23.26 32.23
CA GLU A 100 10.03 -23.21 32.35
C GLU A 100 9.47 -24.61 32.03
N ASP A 101 8.50 -25.04 32.85
CA ASP A 101 7.81 -26.33 32.84
C ASP A 101 7.44 -26.80 31.41
N ASP A 102 8.13 -27.84 30.93
CA ASP A 102 8.16 -28.42 29.56
C ASP A 102 6.81 -28.89 28.96
N SER A 103 5.66 -28.58 29.57
CA SER A 103 4.36 -29.14 29.18
C SER A 103 3.31 -28.09 28.77
N SER A 104 3.61 -26.79 28.87
CA SER A 104 2.67 -25.72 28.52
C SER A 104 3.15 -24.88 27.37
N VAL A 105 2.26 -24.59 26.41
CA VAL A 105 2.49 -23.59 25.36
C VAL A 105 2.73 -22.22 26.04
N PRO A 106 3.76 -21.45 25.65
CA PRO A 106 3.99 -20.11 26.19
C PRO A 106 2.81 -19.16 25.94
N ALA A 107 2.64 -18.18 26.82
CA ALA A 107 1.52 -17.22 26.72
C ALA A 107 1.58 -16.38 25.43
N GLU A 108 2.79 -16.04 24.98
CA GLU A 108 3.02 -15.31 23.73
C GLU A 108 2.49 -16.08 22.52
N TYR A 109 2.75 -17.40 22.47
CA TYR A 109 2.36 -18.27 21.35
C TYR A 109 0.83 -18.36 21.23
N SER A 110 0.15 -18.46 22.37
CA SER A 110 -1.32 -18.44 22.41
C SER A 110 -1.90 -17.09 21.97
N SER A 111 -1.21 -16.00 22.31
CA SER A 111 -1.60 -14.64 21.92
C SER A 111 -1.40 -14.41 20.41
N ALA A 112 -0.27 -14.87 19.87
CA ALA A 112 0.02 -14.84 18.44
C ALA A 112 -1.01 -15.66 17.64
N LEU A 113 -1.38 -16.86 18.12
CA LEU A 113 -2.43 -17.68 17.48
C LEU A 113 -3.78 -16.93 17.45
N THR A 114 -4.19 -16.34 18.57
CA THR A 114 -5.45 -15.56 18.64
C THR A 114 -5.44 -14.39 17.65
N LYS A 115 -4.28 -13.75 17.47
CA LYS A 115 -4.11 -12.66 16.49
C LYS A 115 -4.14 -13.17 15.06
N ALA A 116 -3.48 -14.30 14.77
CA ALA A 116 -3.54 -14.95 13.46
C ALA A 116 -4.97 -15.30 13.05
N GLU A 117 -5.75 -15.89 13.96
CA GLU A 117 -7.18 -16.16 13.77
C GLU A 117 -7.94 -14.87 13.44
N THR A 118 -7.71 -13.80 14.20
CA THR A 118 -8.36 -12.50 13.95
C THR A 118 -8.02 -11.94 12.57
N TYR A 119 -6.76 -12.00 12.15
CA TYR A 119 -6.33 -11.51 10.84
C TYR A 119 -6.89 -12.34 9.68
N SER A 120 -6.93 -13.66 9.84
CA SER A 120 -7.59 -14.55 8.89
C SER A 120 -9.09 -14.22 8.76
N ASP A 121 -9.81 -14.19 9.87
CA ASP A 121 -11.27 -14.09 9.88
C ASP A 121 -11.78 -12.70 9.48
N MET A 122 -11.08 -11.64 9.91
CA MET A 122 -11.56 -10.26 9.75
C MET A 122 -10.92 -9.55 8.56
N MET A 123 -9.68 -9.90 8.22
CA MET A 123 -8.91 -9.21 7.18
C MET A 123 -8.59 -10.11 5.98
N HIS A 124 -8.95 -11.39 6.05
CA HIS A 124 -8.76 -12.36 4.95
C HIS A 124 -7.33 -12.33 4.42
N MET A 125 -6.36 -12.27 5.33
CA MET A 125 -4.95 -12.19 4.97
C MET A 125 -4.42 -13.56 4.54
N SER A 126 -3.37 -13.55 3.73
CA SER A 126 -2.64 -14.76 3.39
C SER A 126 -1.84 -15.29 4.58
N LYS A 127 -1.41 -16.55 4.49
CA LYS A 127 -0.52 -17.15 5.49
C LYS A 127 0.75 -16.32 5.69
N GLN A 128 1.40 -15.88 4.61
CA GLN A 128 2.62 -15.07 4.70
C GLN A 128 2.33 -13.68 5.25
N GLY A 129 1.26 -13.03 4.79
CA GLY A 129 0.88 -11.71 5.28
C GLY A 129 0.58 -11.70 6.79
N ILE A 130 -0.05 -12.77 7.30
CA ILE A 130 -0.27 -12.91 8.75
C ILE A 130 1.07 -13.07 9.48
N TYR A 131 2.00 -13.89 8.98
CA TYR A 131 3.32 -14.04 9.58
C TYR A 131 4.03 -12.68 9.69
N ASP A 132 4.12 -11.95 8.58
CA ASP A 132 4.80 -10.66 8.51
C ASP A 132 4.14 -9.63 9.44
N GLN A 133 2.81 -9.66 9.57
CA GLN A 133 2.08 -8.78 10.46
C GLN A 133 2.33 -9.10 11.94
N LEU A 134 2.46 -10.38 12.29
CA LEU A 134 2.76 -10.83 13.64
C LEU A 134 4.19 -10.47 14.07
N THR A 135 5.15 -10.55 13.15
CA THR A 135 6.59 -10.29 13.43
C THR A 135 6.99 -8.83 13.21
N SER A 136 6.13 -8.01 12.59
CA SER A 136 6.44 -6.60 12.36
C SER A 136 6.59 -5.81 13.67
N GLU A 137 7.70 -5.08 13.80
CA GLU A 137 7.93 -4.09 14.87
C GLU A 137 6.83 -3.00 14.93
N TYR A 138 6.11 -2.76 13.82
CA TYR A 138 5.00 -1.80 13.74
C TYR A 138 3.62 -2.47 13.87
N GLY A 139 3.58 -3.80 13.93
CA GLY A 139 2.39 -4.62 14.06
C GLY A 139 2.23 -5.13 15.49
N GLU A 140 2.44 -6.44 15.66
CA GLU A 140 2.30 -7.10 16.96
C GLU A 140 3.65 -7.36 17.66
N ASP A 141 4.77 -7.32 16.93
CA ASP A 141 6.14 -7.49 17.45
C ASP A 141 6.32 -8.79 18.27
N PHE A 142 5.68 -9.87 17.83
CA PHE A 142 5.91 -11.20 18.39
C PHE A 142 7.24 -11.78 17.90
N SER A 143 7.84 -12.65 18.70
CA SER A 143 8.97 -13.47 18.27
C SER A 143 8.64 -14.31 17.02
N ASP A 144 9.65 -14.56 16.19
CA ASP A 144 9.53 -15.42 15.00
C ASP A 144 8.97 -16.80 15.36
N GLU A 145 9.38 -17.38 16.51
CA GLU A 145 8.90 -18.68 16.95
C GLU A 145 7.42 -18.66 17.36
N ALA A 146 6.94 -17.59 18.01
CA ALA A 146 5.53 -17.44 18.36
C ALA A 146 4.66 -17.21 17.12
N ALA A 147 5.13 -16.41 16.15
CA ALA A 147 4.46 -16.20 14.87
C ALA A 147 4.40 -17.49 14.04
N GLN A 148 5.51 -18.24 13.96
CA GLN A 148 5.54 -19.52 13.27
C GLN A 148 4.59 -20.52 13.93
N TYR A 149 4.59 -20.61 15.26
CA TYR A 149 3.62 -21.42 15.99
C TYR A 149 2.18 -21.03 15.63
N ALA A 150 1.86 -19.74 15.59
CA ALA A 150 0.54 -19.26 15.20
C ALA A 150 0.15 -19.71 13.78
N ILE A 151 1.05 -19.56 12.81
CA ILE A 151 0.83 -19.96 11.41
C ILE A 151 0.66 -21.47 11.22
N ASP A 152 1.32 -22.28 12.06
CA ASP A 152 1.21 -23.73 12.02
C ASP A 152 -0.06 -24.25 12.68
N ASN A 153 -0.64 -23.49 13.60
CA ASN A 153 -1.80 -23.91 14.39
C ASN A 153 -3.10 -23.19 14.03
N VAL A 154 -3.05 -22.10 13.26
CA VAL A 154 -4.26 -21.41 12.79
C VAL A 154 -5.03 -22.29 11.80
N GLU A 155 -6.29 -22.53 12.12
CA GLU A 155 -7.21 -23.30 11.27
C GLU A 155 -7.96 -22.34 10.34
N ALA A 156 -7.39 -22.08 9.16
CA ALA A 156 -7.97 -21.20 8.15
C ALA A 156 -8.14 -21.90 6.80
N ASP A 157 -9.18 -21.51 6.06
CA ASP A 157 -9.32 -21.82 4.64
C ASP A 157 -8.66 -20.71 3.83
N TRP A 158 -7.42 -20.94 3.42
CA TRP A 158 -6.61 -19.96 2.70
C TRP A 158 -7.15 -19.63 1.31
N ASN A 159 -7.82 -20.60 0.67
CA ASN A 159 -8.52 -20.38 -0.59
C ASN A 159 -9.71 -19.43 -0.39
N GLN A 160 -10.45 -19.62 0.70
CA GLN A 160 -11.54 -18.70 1.06
C GLN A 160 -11.02 -17.30 1.39
N ASN A 161 -9.91 -17.18 2.13
CA ASN A 161 -9.31 -15.87 2.41
C ASN A 161 -8.90 -15.17 1.10
N ALA A 162 -8.26 -15.88 0.17
CA ALA A 162 -7.91 -15.32 -1.13
C ALA A 162 -9.15 -14.87 -1.91
N LEU A 163 -10.23 -15.65 -1.89
CA LEU A 163 -11.49 -15.30 -2.56
C LEU A 163 -12.15 -14.05 -1.95
N GLU A 164 -12.23 -13.95 -0.62
CA GLU A 164 -12.82 -12.75 0.02
C GLU A 164 -11.95 -11.51 -0.20
N LYS A 165 -10.62 -11.67 -0.22
CA LYS A 165 -9.71 -10.58 -0.58
C LYS A 165 -9.88 -10.16 -2.05
N ALA A 166 -10.02 -11.12 -2.95
CA ALA A 166 -10.29 -10.88 -4.37
C ALA A 166 -11.59 -10.10 -4.58
N ARG A 167 -12.66 -10.48 -3.88
CA ARG A 167 -13.95 -9.77 -3.88
C ARG A 167 -13.80 -8.34 -3.37
N SER A 168 -13.07 -8.16 -2.27
CA SER A 168 -12.80 -6.82 -1.74
C SER A 168 -12.10 -5.92 -2.78
N TYR A 169 -11.09 -6.43 -3.49
CA TYR A 169 -10.46 -5.69 -4.58
C TYR A 169 -11.38 -5.42 -5.77
N GLN A 170 -12.24 -6.36 -6.11
CA GLN A 170 -13.24 -6.18 -7.17
C GLN A 170 -14.25 -5.10 -6.79
N ASP A 171 -14.80 -5.14 -5.58
CA ASP A 171 -15.89 -4.28 -5.14
C ASP A 171 -15.40 -2.86 -4.79
N ASP A 172 -14.30 -2.75 -4.04
CA ASP A 172 -13.84 -1.46 -3.54
C ASP A 172 -12.95 -0.71 -4.55
N MET A 173 -12.23 -1.45 -5.38
CA MET A 173 -11.24 -0.88 -6.31
C MET A 173 -11.57 -1.10 -7.79
N ALA A 174 -12.66 -1.80 -8.11
CA ALA A 174 -13.07 -2.11 -9.48
C ALA A 174 -11.94 -2.75 -10.32
N MET A 175 -11.08 -3.55 -9.68
CA MET A 175 -9.94 -4.17 -10.33
C MET A 175 -10.37 -5.30 -11.27
N SER A 176 -9.64 -5.46 -12.37
CA SER A 176 -9.84 -6.60 -13.29
C SER A 176 -9.35 -7.91 -12.67
N PRO A 177 -9.87 -9.09 -13.06
CA PRO A 177 -9.42 -10.38 -12.52
C PRO A 177 -7.91 -10.61 -12.60
N ASN A 178 -7.26 -10.23 -13.71
CA ASN A 178 -5.80 -10.36 -13.83
C ASN A 178 -5.06 -9.45 -12.84
N ALA A 179 -5.51 -8.20 -12.68
CA ALA A 179 -4.90 -7.28 -11.73
C ALA A 179 -5.10 -7.73 -10.27
N ILE A 180 -6.25 -8.36 -9.98
CA ILE A 180 -6.51 -8.98 -8.68
C ILE A 180 -5.54 -10.14 -8.45
N HIS A 181 -5.36 -11.02 -9.44
CA HIS A 181 -4.41 -12.14 -9.34
C HIS A 181 -2.97 -11.65 -9.07
N ASP A 182 -2.51 -10.67 -9.84
CA ASP A 182 -1.19 -10.07 -9.66
C ASP A 182 -1.06 -9.45 -8.26
N GLN A 183 -2.11 -8.78 -7.77
CA GLN A 183 -2.11 -8.16 -6.45
C GLN A 183 -2.12 -9.20 -5.31
N LEU A 184 -2.88 -10.29 -5.47
CA LEU A 184 -2.92 -11.37 -4.48
C LEU A 184 -1.57 -12.06 -4.35
N THR A 185 -0.84 -12.23 -5.45
CA THR A 185 0.45 -12.95 -5.48
C THR A 185 1.69 -12.07 -5.32
N SER A 186 1.54 -10.75 -5.43
CA SER A 186 2.65 -9.80 -5.33
C SER A 186 3.37 -9.90 -3.97
N GLU A 187 4.70 -9.86 -4.02
CA GLU A 187 5.60 -9.78 -2.84
C GLU A 187 5.30 -8.55 -1.97
N TYR A 188 4.80 -7.46 -2.57
CA TYR A 188 4.42 -6.23 -1.88
C TYR A 188 2.90 -6.10 -1.69
N GLY A 189 2.14 -7.11 -2.11
CA GLY A 189 0.69 -7.16 -2.02
C GLY A 189 0.24 -8.08 -0.90
N GLU A 190 -0.61 -9.05 -1.24
CA GLU A 190 -1.18 -9.96 -0.25
C GLU A 190 -0.35 -11.23 -0.04
N GLN A 191 0.60 -11.57 -0.92
CA GLN A 191 1.48 -12.74 -0.81
C GLN A 191 0.75 -14.09 -0.65
N PHE A 192 -0.42 -14.24 -1.25
CA PHE A 192 -1.05 -15.55 -1.45
C PHE A 192 -0.21 -16.40 -2.40
N THR A 193 -0.30 -17.72 -2.24
CA THR A 193 0.29 -18.63 -3.22
C THR A 193 -0.44 -18.51 -4.56
N SER A 194 0.25 -18.82 -5.67
CA SER A 194 -0.37 -18.78 -6.99
C SER A 194 -1.63 -19.65 -7.07
N SER A 195 -1.66 -20.81 -6.39
CA SER A 195 -2.82 -21.70 -6.38
C SER A 195 -4.03 -21.11 -5.65
N GLU A 196 -3.82 -20.36 -4.56
CA GLU A 196 -4.90 -19.70 -3.83
C GLU A 196 -5.46 -18.51 -4.63
N ALA A 197 -4.59 -17.75 -5.29
CA ALA A 197 -5.00 -16.69 -6.20
C ALA A 197 -5.74 -17.25 -7.43
N ASP A 198 -5.27 -18.36 -8.02
CA ASP A 198 -5.94 -19.04 -9.12
C ASP A 198 -7.36 -19.48 -8.70
N TYR A 199 -7.48 -20.11 -7.52
CA TYR A 199 -8.77 -20.49 -6.95
C TYR A 199 -9.69 -19.28 -6.79
N ALA A 200 -9.18 -18.19 -6.21
CA ALA A 200 -9.95 -16.97 -5.99
C ALA A 200 -10.50 -16.37 -7.29
N ILE A 201 -9.70 -16.35 -8.37
CA ILE A 201 -10.14 -15.85 -9.68
C ILE A 201 -11.17 -16.78 -10.33
N GLU A 202 -10.97 -18.11 -10.24
CA GLU A 202 -11.90 -19.09 -10.77
C GLU A 202 -13.31 -18.95 -10.16
N HIS A 203 -13.39 -18.63 -8.87
CA HIS A 203 -14.65 -18.57 -8.11
C HIS A 203 -15.14 -17.14 -7.85
N LEU A 204 -14.51 -16.12 -8.46
CA LEU A 204 -14.75 -14.71 -8.12
C LEU A 204 -16.21 -14.28 -8.32
N ASN A 205 -16.91 -14.86 -9.28
CA ASN A 205 -18.28 -14.49 -9.68
C ASN A 205 -19.30 -15.63 -9.55
N ASP A 206 -19.00 -16.62 -8.70
CA ASP A 206 -19.90 -17.74 -8.42
C ASP A 206 -21.15 -17.36 -7.60
#